data_AF-A0A965EYG5-F1
#
_entry.id   AF-A0A965EYG5-F1
#
_cell.length_a   1.000
_cell.length_b   1.000
_cell.length_c   1.000
_cell.angle_alpha   90.00
_cell.angle_beta   90.00
_cell.angle_gamma   90.00
#
_symmetry.space_group_name_H-M   'P 1'
#
loop_
_entity.id
_entity.type
_entity.pdbx_description
1 polymer ?
#
loop_
_entity_poly.entity_id
_entity_poly.type
_entity_poly.pdbx_seq_one_letter_code
_entity_poly.pdbx_strand_id
1 'polypeptide(L)' 'MTHRDDLFTAFLQANGWGTAQRDAIKQDASKRRYLRLTRPSGTTCIAMDIPADATERP' A
#
# COMPACT_ATOMS: atom_id res chain seq x y z
N MET A 1 19.03 -0.27 4.04
CA MET A 1 17.85 -0.51 4.90
C MET A 1 16.67 0.37 4.50
N THR A 2 16.48 0.66 3.20
CA THR A 2 15.41 1.54 2.72
C THR A 2 15.18 1.25 1.24
N HIS A 3 14.05 0.65 0.87
CA HIS A 3 13.69 0.56 -0.54
C HIS A 3 12.19 0.30 -0.74
N ARG A 4 11.53 -0.51 0.11
CA ARG A 4 10.11 -0.86 -0.12
C ARG A 4 9.15 0.27 0.19
N ASP A 5 9.31 0.97 1.32
CA ASP A 5 8.45 2.11 1.69
C ASP A 5 8.59 3.29 0.70
N ASP A 6 9.79 3.51 0.18
CA ASP A 6 10.06 4.55 -0.82
C ASP A 6 9.41 4.19 -2.17
N LEU A 7 9.56 2.94 -2.62
CA LEU A 7 8.91 2.44 -3.83
C LEU A 7 7.39 2.49 -3.70
N PHE A 8 6.85 2.14 -2.54
CA PHE A 8 5.42 2.23 -2.27
C PHE A 8 4.94 3.68 -2.28
N THR A 9 5.69 4.61 -1.68
CA THR A 9 5.37 6.04 -1.69
C THR A 9 5.42 6.62 -3.10
N ALA A 10 6.45 6.29 -3.88
CA ALA A 10 6.57 6.70 -5.28
C ALA A 10 5.41 6.16 -6.13
N PHE A 11 5.01 4.90 -5.94
CA PHE A 11 3.84 4.31 -6.58
C PHE A 11 2.57 5.08 -6.25
N LEU A 12 2.33 5.41 -4.98
CA LEU A 12 1.16 6.20 -4.59
C LEU A 12 1.17 7.60 -5.20
N GLN A 13 2.33 8.26 -5.23
CA GLN A 13 2.47 9.59 -5.85
C GLN A 13 2.16 9.54 -7.35
N ALA A 14 2.73 8.58 -8.08
CA ALA A 14 2.52 8.42 -9.52
C ALA A 14 1.05 8.15 -9.89
N ASN A 15 0.27 7.55 -8.97
CA ASN A 15 -1.15 7.23 -9.17
C ASN A 15 -2.11 8.25 -8.53
N GLY A 16 -1.62 9.43 -8.11
CA GLY A 16 -2.46 10.50 -7.55
C GLY A 16 -3.00 10.20 -6.14
N TRP A 17 -2.34 9.33 -5.39
CA TRP A 17 -2.63 9.01 -3.98
C TRP A 17 -1.56 9.52 -3.02
N GLY A 18 -0.60 10.32 -3.51
CA GLY A 18 0.52 10.81 -2.70
C GLY A 18 0.12 11.61 -1.46
N THR A 19 -1.02 12.32 -1.51
CA THR A 19 -1.57 13.12 -0.41
C THR A 19 -2.64 12.40 0.41
N ALA A 20 -2.90 11.12 0.13
CA ALA A 20 -3.89 10.35 0.86
C ALA A 20 -3.38 10.00 2.27
N GLN A 21 -4.27 10.09 3.27
CA GLN A 21 -4.03 9.53 4.59
C GLN A 21 -3.90 8.00 4.46
N ARG A 22 -2.93 7.41 5.17
CA ARG A 22 -2.61 5.98 5.09
C ARG A 22 -2.86 5.32 6.44
N ASP A 23 -3.85 4.43 6.49
CA ASP A 23 -4.20 3.69 7.70
C ASP A 23 -3.89 2.20 7.51
N ALA A 24 -2.96 1.67 8.32
CA ALA A 24 -2.57 0.25 8.25
C ALA A 24 -3.69 -0.65 8.78
N ILE A 25 -4.07 -1.64 7.99
CA ILE A 25 -5.06 -2.65 8.39
C ILE A 25 -4.30 -3.78 9.08
N LYS A 26 -4.26 -3.75 10.42
CA LYS A 26 -3.46 -4.65 11.26
C LYS A 26 -4.02 -6.08 11.40
N GLN A 27 -5.09 -6.44 10.69
CA GLN A 27 -5.83 -7.69 10.93
C GLN A 27 -5.30 -8.90 10.16
N ASP A 28 -4.15 -8.79 9.52
CA ASP A 28 -3.64 -9.80 8.62
C ASP A 28 -2.27 -10.29 9.14
N ALA A 29 -2.22 -11.57 9.54
CA ALA A 29 -1.00 -12.27 9.96
C ALA A 29 -0.17 -12.78 8.76
N SER A 30 -0.47 -12.30 7.55
CA SER A 30 0.20 -12.67 6.31
C SER A 30 1.35 -11.71 5.99
N LYS A 31 2.18 -12.10 5.04
CA LYS A 31 3.26 -11.25 4.52
C LYS A 31 2.74 -10.07 3.67
N ARG A 32 1.42 -9.88 3.56
CA ARG A 32 0.77 -8.85 2.73
C ARG A 32 0.43 -7.65 3.59
N ARG A 33 0.84 -6.46 3.15
CA ARG A 33 0.51 -5.22 3.84
C ARG A 33 -0.70 -4.58 3.16
N TYR A 34 -1.77 -4.39 3.92
CA TYR A 34 -2.93 -3.63 3.47
C TYR A 34 -2.98 -2.25 4.12
N LEU A 35 -3.23 -1.23 3.31
CA LEU A 35 -3.38 0.15 3.73
C LEU A 35 -4.70 0.69 3.20
N ARG A 36 -5.52 1.27 4.06
CA ARG A 36 -6.63 2.12 3.63
C ARG A 36 -6.07 3.48 3.29
N LEU A 37 -6.37 3.96 2.09
CA LEU A 37 -6.03 5.29 1.64
C LEU A 37 -7.30 6.14 1.62
N THR A 38 -7.20 7.36 2.16
CA THR A 38 -8.28 8.33 2.14
C THR A 38 -7.77 9.62 1.53
N ARG A 39 -8.30 10.01 0.37
CA ARG A 39 -7.98 11.30 -0.25
C ARG A 39 -8.59 12.46 0.54
N PRO A 40 -8.07 13.69 0.39
CA PRO A 40 -8.70 14.89 0.92
C PRO A 40 -10.15 15.09 0.43
N SER A 41 -10.49 14.57 -0.75
CA SER A 41 -11.86 14.56 -1.28
C SER A 41 -12.82 13.60 -0.57
N GLY A 42 -12.33 12.79 0.38
CA GLY A 42 -13.10 11.74 1.06
C GLY A 42 -13.16 10.42 0.29
N THR A 43 -12.64 10.36 -0.94
CA THR A 43 -12.55 9.11 -1.71
C THR A 43 -11.61 8.12 -1.03
N THR A 44 -12.07 6.89 -0.81
CA THR A 44 -11.28 5.85 -0.16
C THR A 44 -10.90 4.73 -1.12
N CYS A 45 -9.77 4.08 -0.87
CA CYS A 45 -9.40 2.82 -1.52
C CYS A 45 -8.56 1.94 -0.58
N ILE A 46 -8.36 0.68 -0.94
CA ILE A 46 -7.43 -0.22 -0.28
C ILE A 46 -6.23 -0.42 -1.20
N ALA A 47 -5.05 -0.07 -0.72
CA ALA A 47 -3.79 -0.40 -1.33
C ALA A 47 -3.24 -1.68 -0.71
N MET A 48 -2.76 -2.58 -1.57
CA MET A 48 -2.21 -3.87 -1.19
C MET A 48 -0.76 -3.91 -1.66
N ASP A 49 0.14 -4.13 -0.72
CA ASP A 49 1.57 -4.34 -0.97
C ASP A 49 1.90 -5.81 -0.69
N ILE A 50 2.16 -6.56 -1.75
CA ILE A 50 2.56 -7.98 -1.71
C ILE A 50 4.03 -8.09 -2.14
N PRO A 51 4.91 -8.75 -1.34
CA PRO A 51 6.26 -9.09 -1.79
C PRO A 51 6.21 -10.16 -2.89
N ALA A 52 7.04 -10.03 -3.93
CA ALA A 52 7.01 -10.90 -5.13
C ALA A 52 7.19 -12.41 -4.82
N ASP A 53 7.81 -12.74 -3.69
CA ASP A 53 8.01 -14.12 -3.21
C ASP A 53 6.74 -14.74 -2.59
N ALA A 54 5.69 -13.96 -2.34
CA ALA A 54 4.41 -14.43 -1.80
C ALA A 54 3.39 -14.81 -2.89
N THR A 55 3.75 -14.68 -4.16
CA THR A 55 3.00 -15.23 -5.30
C THR A 55 3.66 -16.52 -5.72
N GLU A 56 3.11 -17.64 -5.26
CA GLU A 56 3.44 -19.00 -5.71
C GLU A 56 3.33 -19.03 -7.25
N ARG A 57 4.40 -19.46 -7.94
CA ARG A 57 4.37 -19.70 -9.39
C ARG A 57 3.43 -20.87 -9.69
N PRO A 58 2.73 -20.86 -10.85
CA PRO A 58 1.93 -21.99 -11.31
C PRO A 58 2.78 -23.22 -11.64
#